data_AF-A0A1H0WRE9-F1
#
_entry.id   AF-A0A1H0WRE9-F1
#
_cell.length_a   1.000
_cell.length_b   1.000
_cell.length_c   1.000
_cell.angle_alpha   90.00
_cell.angle_beta   90.00
_cell.angle_gamma   90.00
#
_symmetry.space_group_name_H-M   'P 1'
#
loop_
_entity.id
_entity.type
_entity.pdbx_description
1 polymer ?
#
loop_
_entity_poly.entity_id
_entity_poly.type
_entity_poly.pdbx_seq_one_letter_code
_entity_poly.pdbx_strand_id
1 'polypeptide(L)'
;MATTETGSGPLRTRSAAVALAGLAVAAGLTATTAGAAQASDSEEHCVLDVSSREYTCHGTPADARQRGQRIADTTGEVIGATVFEDVDYGGSSLTITVPEPCPKNDNVDFWLDLDDHWQNRISSVQTWSTCWVWLYPDSGDRAGPYKENHPDVGDHINDRTVTVGLS
;
A
#
# COMPACT_ATOMS: atom_id res chain seq x y z
N MET A 1 -12.99 49.43 -25.56
CA MET A 1 -13.02 49.55 -27.03
C MET A 1 -11.81 48.78 -27.58
N ALA A 2 -12.08 47.82 -28.48
CA ALA A 2 -11.18 47.16 -29.45
C ALA A 2 -9.92 46.43 -28.91
N THR A 3 -9.50 45.23 -29.36
CA THR A 3 -9.99 44.25 -30.35
C THR A 3 -9.23 42.92 -30.12
N THR A 4 -9.90 41.82 -30.43
CA THR A 4 -9.46 40.41 -30.63
C THR A 4 -8.28 40.18 -31.57
N GLU A 5 -7.57 39.05 -31.40
CA GLU A 5 -7.11 38.05 -32.42
C GLU A 5 -6.42 36.90 -31.63
N THR A 6 -6.89 35.65 -31.52
CA THR A 6 -7.25 34.59 -32.49
C THR A 6 -6.10 34.18 -33.43
N GLY A 7 -5.40 33.10 -33.08
CA GLY A 7 -4.45 32.40 -33.94
C GLY A 7 -4.81 30.93 -34.09
N SER A 8 -5.55 30.61 -35.15
CA SER A 8 -5.79 29.26 -35.68
C SER A 8 -4.67 28.87 -36.65
N GLY A 9 -4.26 27.59 -36.64
CA GLY A 9 -3.38 26.96 -37.62
C GLY A 9 -3.66 25.45 -37.73
N PRO A 10 -3.32 24.79 -38.85
CA PRO A 10 -4.33 24.31 -39.79
C PRO A 10 -4.63 22.79 -39.82
N LEU A 11 -5.78 22.59 -40.49
CA LEU A 11 -6.48 21.41 -40.99
C LEU A 11 -5.67 20.29 -41.70
N ARG A 12 -6.26 19.09 -41.53
CA ARG A 12 -6.49 18.02 -42.53
C ARG A 12 -5.30 17.18 -42.98
N THR A 13 -5.43 15.87 -42.77
CA THR A 13 -5.34 14.93 -43.90
C THR A 13 -6.38 13.83 -43.73
N ARG A 14 -7.25 13.71 -44.74
CA ARG A 14 -8.21 12.63 -44.95
C ARG A 14 -7.55 11.51 -45.76
N SER A 15 -8.21 10.35 -45.76
CA SER A 15 -8.19 9.27 -46.78
C SER A 15 -7.57 7.98 -46.24
N ALA A 16 -8.06 6.78 -46.51
CA ALA A 16 -9.24 6.32 -47.25
C ALA A 16 -9.54 4.88 -46.82
N ALA A 17 -10.81 4.51 -46.84
CA ALA A 17 -11.23 3.12 -46.77
C ALA A 17 -10.81 2.39 -48.06
N VAL A 18 -10.24 1.20 -47.92
CA VAL A 18 -10.10 0.22 -49.01
C VAL A 18 -10.75 -1.07 -48.55
N ALA A 19 -11.91 -1.37 -49.14
CA ALA A 19 -12.55 -2.66 -49.08
C ALA A 19 -12.07 -3.49 -50.28
N LEU A 20 -11.53 -4.67 -50.03
CA LEU A 20 -11.36 -5.72 -51.04
C LEU A 20 -11.76 -7.06 -50.41
N ALA A 21 -12.78 -7.67 -51.01
CA ALA A 21 -13.28 -9.00 -50.71
C ALA A 21 -12.33 -10.08 -51.27
N GLY A 22 -12.13 -11.16 -50.52
CA GLY A 22 -11.37 -12.34 -50.93
C GLY A 22 -11.82 -13.59 -50.17
N LEU A 23 -12.02 -14.68 -50.93
CA LEU A 23 -12.69 -15.94 -50.60
C LEU A 23 -12.10 -16.79 -49.45
N ALA A 24 -12.99 -17.64 -48.92
CA ALA A 24 -12.87 -18.56 -47.78
C ALA A 24 -11.86 -19.72 -47.91
N VAL A 25 -11.28 -20.11 -46.76
CA VAL A 25 -10.78 -21.46 -46.46
C VAL A 25 -11.08 -21.79 -44.98
N ALA A 26 -11.41 -23.06 -44.75
CA ALA A 26 -12.01 -23.66 -43.58
C ALA A 26 -11.10 -23.84 -42.34
N ALA A 27 -11.78 -24.07 -41.21
CA ALA A 27 -11.39 -24.87 -40.05
C ALA A 27 -10.18 -24.41 -39.20
N GLY A 28 -10.50 -23.91 -38.00
CA GLY A 28 -9.54 -23.72 -36.93
C GLY A 28 -9.97 -22.65 -35.92
N LEU A 29 -11.08 -22.87 -35.20
CA LEU A 29 -11.41 -22.06 -34.03
C LEU A 29 -10.49 -22.48 -32.87
N THR A 30 -9.22 -22.09 -32.93
CA THR A 30 -8.44 -21.93 -31.70
C THR A 30 -8.87 -20.60 -31.11
N ALA A 31 -9.83 -20.65 -30.18
CA ALA A 31 -10.14 -19.51 -29.33
C ALA A 31 -8.87 -19.15 -28.55
N THR A 32 -8.15 -18.14 -29.02
CA THR A 32 -7.23 -17.39 -28.18
C THR A 32 -8.08 -16.72 -27.13
N THR A 33 -8.20 -17.35 -25.96
CA THR A 33 -8.63 -16.66 -24.76
C THR A 33 -7.63 -15.53 -24.55
N ALA A 34 -8.02 -14.30 -24.94
CA ALA A 34 -7.40 -13.12 -24.39
C ALA A 34 -7.54 -13.28 -22.88
N GLY A 35 -6.44 -13.63 -22.22
CA GLY A 35 -6.40 -13.63 -20.77
C GLY A 35 -6.82 -12.23 -20.37
N ALA A 36 -7.96 -12.13 -19.68
CA ALA A 36 -8.19 -10.96 -18.86
C ALA A 36 -6.94 -10.85 -18.00
N ALA A 37 -6.15 -9.80 -18.22
CA ALA A 37 -5.21 -9.36 -17.21
C ALA A 37 -6.09 -9.20 -15.97
N GLN A 38 -5.98 -10.15 -15.04
CA GLN A 38 -6.57 -9.98 -13.73
C GLN A 38 -6.00 -8.64 -13.26
N ALA A 39 -6.87 -7.74 -12.82
CA ALA A 39 -6.42 -6.68 -11.96
C ALA A 39 -5.82 -7.41 -10.76
N SER A 40 -4.50 -7.65 -10.81
CA SER A 40 -3.71 -7.68 -9.61
C SER A 40 -4.05 -6.35 -8.96
N ASP A 41 -4.82 -6.37 -7.88
CA ASP A 41 -4.77 -5.25 -6.95
C ASP A 41 -3.29 -4.95 -6.78
N SER A 42 -2.90 -3.78 -7.27
CA SER A 42 -1.49 -3.46 -7.40
C SER A 42 -0.98 -3.34 -5.98
N GLU A 43 -0.08 -4.22 -5.56
CA GLU A 43 0.48 -4.22 -4.21
C GLU A 43 0.87 -2.77 -3.83
N GLU A 44 0.27 -2.26 -2.75
CA GLU A 44 0.48 -0.88 -2.34
C GLU A 44 1.48 -0.83 -1.18
N HIS A 45 2.51 -0.01 -1.32
CA HIS A 45 3.54 0.14 -0.29
C HIS A 45 3.53 1.56 0.26
N CYS A 46 2.91 1.75 1.41
CA CYS A 46 2.61 3.07 1.94
C CYS A 46 3.41 3.40 3.19
N VAL A 47 3.55 4.70 3.44
CA VAL A 47 4.13 5.26 4.65
C VAL A 47 3.06 6.11 5.32
N LEU A 48 2.80 5.84 6.59
CA LEU A 48 1.99 6.67 7.47
C LEU A 48 2.90 7.37 8.47
N ASP A 49 2.92 8.69 8.41
CA ASP A 49 3.53 9.54 9.43
C ASP A 49 2.47 9.89 10.48
N VAL A 50 2.64 9.38 11.71
CA VAL A 50 1.69 9.59 12.80
C VAL A 50 1.64 11.04 13.26
N SER A 51 2.75 11.77 13.18
CA SER A 51 2.86 13.16 13.61
C SER A 51 2.05 14.08 12.70
N SER A 52 2.24 13.93 11.38
CA SER A 52 1.59 14.79 10.37
C SER A 52 0.27 14.23 9.85
N ARG A 53 0.01 12.93 10.07
CA ARG A 53 -1.08 12.15 9.46
C ARG A 53 -1.01 12.09 7.94
N GLU A 54 0.18 12.26 7.37
CA GLU A 54 0.42 12.08 5.93
C GLU A 54 0.49 10.59 5.60
N TYR A 55 -0.24 10.18 4.56
CA TYR A 55 -0.24 8.82 4.03
C TYR A 55 0.22 8.85 2.58
N THR A 56 1.37 8.25 2.26
CA THR A 56 1.96 8.28 0.91
C THR A 56 2.34 6.87 0.45
N CYS A 57 1.86 6.47 -0.73
CA CYS A 57 2.15 5.17 -1.32
C CYS A 57 3.23 5.23 -2.41
N HIS A 58 3.92 4.11 -2.56
CA HIS A 58 5.07 3.90 -3.43
C HIS A 58 4.92 2.58 -4.18
N GLY A 59 5.62 2.46 -5.30
CA GLY A 59 5.54 1.28 -6.16
C GLY A 59 6.27 0.05 -5.63
N THR A 60 7.10 0.18 -4.59
CA THR A 60 7.82 -0.96 -3.98
C THR A 60 7.93 -0.82 -2.47
N PRO A 61 8.08 -1.93 -1.71
CA PRO A 61 8.26 -1.85 -0.27
C PRO A 61 9.61 -1.22 0.11
N ALA A 62 10.63 -1.33 -0.77
CA ALA A 62 11.91 -0.68 -0.57
C ALA A 62 11.80 0.85 -0.62
N ASP A 63 11.04 1.38 -1.59
CA ASP A 63 10.84 2.83 -1.74
C ASP A 63 10.04 3.39 -0.55
N ALA A 64 9.00 2.69 -0.10
CA ALA A 64 8.22 3.07 1.09
C ALA A 64 9.10 3.13 2.34
N ARG A 65 9.89 2.07 2.60
CA ARG A 65 10.83 2.05 3.73
C ARG A 65 11.87 3.17 3.64
N GLN A 66 12.42 3.43 2.45
CA GLN A 66 13.35 4.54 2.26
C GLN A 66 12.70 5.90 2.53
N ARG A 67 11.43 6.08 2.14
CA ARG A 67 10.67 7.30 2.48
C ARG A 67 10.48 7.43 3.99
N GLY A 68 10.08 6.36 4.68
CA GLY A 68 9.95 6.34 6.14
C GLY A 68 11.27 6.68 6.84
N GLN A 69 12.39 6.12 6.38
CA GLN A 69 13.73 6.46 6.88
C GLN A 69 14.06 7.94 6.66
N ARG A 70 13.75 8.50 5.49
CA ARG A 70 14.00 9.92 5.23
C ARG A 70 13.18 10.82 6.16
N ILE A 71 11.93 10.46 6.45
CA ILE A 71 11.09 11.19 7.42
C ILE A 71 11.80 11.16 8.78
N ALA A 72 12.11 9.97 9.29
CA ALA A 72 12.86 9.77 10.53
C ALA A 72 14.13 10.63 10.62
N ASP A 73 14.96 10.60 9.59
CA ASP A 73 16.23 11.34 9.55
C ASP A 73 16.05 12.87 9.55
N THR A 74 14.97 13.37 8.97
CA THR A 74 14.76 14.82 8.78
C THR A 74 13.92 15.47 9.87
N THR A 75 13.05 14.72 10.53
CA THR A 75 12.15 15.22 11.59
C THR A 75 12.58 14.78 12.98
N GLY A 76 13.48 13.80 13.11
CA GLY A 76 13.84 13.17 14.38
C GLY A 76 12.89 12.05 14.81
N GLU A 77 11.93 11.70 13.95
CA GLU A 77 11.04 10.54 14.11
C GLU A 77 11.81 9.21 14.01
N VAL A 78 11.10 8.10 14.23
CA VAL A 78 11.59 6.76 13.95
C VAL A 78 10.53 5.93 13.22
N ILE A 79 10.95 4.88 12.50
CA ILE A 79 10.04 3.83 12.08
C ILE A 79 9.70 2.99 13.32
N GLY A 80 8.42 2.89 13.65
CA GLY A 80 7.95 2.07 14.78
C GLY A 80 7.55 0.66 14.34
N ALA A 81 6.95 0.52 13.15
CA ALA A 81 6.49 -0.75 12.64
C ALA A 81 6.46 -0.76 11.10
N THR A 82 6.49 -1.96 10.54
CA THR A 82 5.95 -2.23 9.21
C THR A 82 5.01 -3.41 9.29
N VAL A 83 3.77 -3.25 8.84
CA VAL A 83 2.79 -4.34 8.76
C VAL A 83 2.57 -4.71 7.30
N PHE A 84 2.24 -5.97 7.07
CA PHE A 84 2.13 -6.55 5.74
C PHE A 84 0.82 -7.29 5.61
N GLU A 85 0.27 -7.23 4.41
CA GLU A 85 -0.98 -7.90 4.05
C GLU A 85 -0.84 -9.42 4.11
N ASP A 86 0.26 -9.96 3.59
CA ASP A 86 0.49 -11.40 3.56
C ASP A 86 1.52 -11.85 4.60
N VAL A 87 1.55 -13.16 4.82
CA VAL A 87 2.63 -13.83 5.56
C VAL A 87 3.99 -13.65 4.87
N ASP A 88 5.06 -13.94 5.60
CA ASP A 88 6.46 -13.81 5.15
C ASP A 88 6.81 -12.41 4.60
N TYR A 89 6.11 -11.38 5.08
CA TYR A 89 6.29 -9.98 4.68
C TYR A 89 5.92 -9.71 3.21
N GLY A 90 4.96 -10.48 2.68
CA GLY A 90 4.43 -10.34 1.32
C GLY A 90 3.29 -9.34 1.19
N GLY A 91 2.86 -9.13 -0.06
CA GLY A 91 1.72 -8.29 -0.40
C GLY A 91 1.95 -6.80 -0.14
N SER A 92 0.85 -6.07 0.02
CA SER A 92 0.86 -4.65 0.37
C SER A 92 1.56 -4.43 1.72
N SER A 93 2.17 -3.27 1.93
CA SER A 93 2.88 -2.95 3.17
C SER A 93 2.58 -1.55 3.68
N LEU A 94 2.44 -1.39 4.99
CA LEU A 94 2.32 -0.09 5.65
C LEU A 94 3.49 0.12 6.61
N THR A 95 4.35 1.08 6.28
CA THR A 95 5.43 1.56 7.14
C THR A 95 4.90 2.70 8.01
N ILE A 96 5.08 2.60 9.32
CA ILE A 96 4.55 3.56 10.30
C ILE A 96 5.72 4.32 10.93
N THR A 97 5.75 5.65 10.80
CA THR A 97 6.69 6.51 11.53
C THR A 97 6.01 7.18 12.73
N VAL A 98 6.76 7.33 13.82
CA VAL A 98 6.31 7.91 15.09
C VAL A 98 7.28 8.99 15.59
N PRO A 99 6.80 9.98 16.36
CA PRO A 99 7.59 11.09 16.90
C PRO A 99 8.91 10.71 17.57
N GLU A 100 8.95 9.57 18.26
CA GLU A 100 10.08 9.15 19.07
C GLU A 100 10.12 7.62 19.25
N PRO A 101 11.28 7.03 19.60
CA PRO A 101 11.36 5.63 19.98
C PRO A 101 10.38 5.30 21.11
N CYS A 102 9.64 4.19 20.98
CA CYS A 102 8.65 3.81 21.98
C CYS A 102 9.32 3.55 23.35
N PRO A 103 8.92 4.27 24.41
CA PRO A 103 9.44 4.08 25.76
C PRO A 103 9.07 2.72 26.34
N LYS A 104 10.01 2.06 27.03
CA LYS A 104 9.72 0.79 27.72
C LYS A 104 9.05 1.02 29.09
N ASN A 105 7.81 1.46 29.05
CA ASN A 105 7.01 1.88 30.21
C ASN A 105 5.76 1.02 30.46
N ASP A 106 5.61 -0.11 29.74
CA ASP A 106 4.46 -1.03 29.77
C ASP A 106 3.11 -0.41 29.36
N ASN A 107 3.11 0.73 28.67
CA ASN A 107 1.92 1.36 28.08
C ASN A 107 2.04 1.39 26.55
N VAL A 108 0.89 1.52 25.87
CA VAL A 108 0.87 1.84 24.44
C VAL A 108 0.92 3.35 24.29
N ASP A 109 2.00 3.85 23.70
CA ASP A 109 2.26 5.29 23.55
C ASP A 109 1.66 5.84 22.25
N PHE A 110 1.59 5.02 21.20
CA PHE A 110 1.01 5.40 19.90
C PHE A 110 -0.11 4.45 19.51
N TRP A 111 -1.29 5.02 19.24
CA TRP A 111 -2.49 4.31 18.80
C TRP A 111 -2.84 4.73 17.38
N LEU A 112 -3.02 3.74 16.50
CA LEU A 112 -3.29 3.95 15.09
C LEU A 112 -4.52 3.16 14.67
N ASP A 113 -5.64 3.85 14.52
CA ASP A 113 -6.82 3.28 13.89
C ASP A 113 -6.56 3.13 12.40
N LEU A 114 -6.74 1.92 11.88
CA LEU A 114 -6.52 1.62 10.47
C LEU A 114 -7.70 2.15 9.65
N ASP A 115 -7.41 2.60 8.44
CA ASP A 115 -8.45 2.97 7.49
C ASP A 115 -9.16 1.72 6.92
N ASP A 116 -10.25 1.95 6.19
CA ASP A 116 -11.04 0.86 5.58
C ASP A 116 -10.21 -0.01 4.62
N HIS A 117 -9.10 0.52 4.09
CA HIS A 117 -8.21 -0.24 3.21
C HIS A 117 -7.37 -1.24 4.00
N TRP A 118 -6.85 -0.88 5.18
CA TRP A 118 -5.94 -1.71 5.98
C TRP A 118 -6.62 -2.56 7.05
N GLN A 119 -7.82 -2.19 7.48
CA GLN A 119 -8.58 -2.99 8.43
C GLN A 119 -8.73 -4.43 7.92
N ASN A 120 -8.48 -5.39 8.81
CA ASN A 120 -8.67 -6.82 8.57
C ASN A 120 -7.78 -7.41 7.46
N ARG A 121 -6.55 -6.91 7.28
CA ARG A 121 -5.61 -7.44 6.27
C ARG A 121 -4.23 -7.82 6.78
N ILE A 122 -3.90 -7.51 8.03
CA ILE A 122 -2.52 -7.72 8.52
C ILE A 122 -2.29 -9.21 8.79
N SER A 123 -1.27 -9.78 8.14
CA SER A 123 -0.84 -11.18 8.32
C SER A 123 0.61 -11.34 8.76
N SER A 124 1.46 -10.30 8.62
CA SER A 124 2.82 -10.31 9.18
C SER A 124 3.30 -8.93 9.62
N VAL A 125 4.31 -8.89 10.49
CA VAL A 125 4.79 -7.65 11.12
C VAL A 125 6.30 -7.63 11.26
N GLN A 126 6.90 -6.47 11.00
CA GLN A 126 8.27 -6.14 11.36
C GLN A 126 8.27 -5.04 12.42
N THR A 127 9.07 -5.27 13.46
CA THR A 127 9.24 -4.35 14.59
C THR A 127 10.49 -3.52 14.36
N TRP A 128 10.42 -2.22 14.60
CA TRP A 128 11.53 -1.30 14.35
C TRP A 128 11.85 -0.47 15.58
N SER A 129 13.08 0.06 15.63
CA SER A 129 13.57 0.86 16.76
C SER A 129 13.38 0.11 18.09
N THR A 130 12.94 0.79 19.14
CA THR A 130 12.53 0.16 20.40
C THR A 130 11.05 -0.25 20.40
N CYS A 131 10.30 -0.10 19.32
CA CYS A 131 8.85 -0.30 19.34
C CYS A 131 8.43 -1.76 19.31
N TRP A 132 7.56 -2.13 20.26
CA TRP A 132 6.80 -3.37 20.29
C TRP A 132 5.43 -3.13 19.69
N VAL A 133 4.98 -4.06 18.85
CA VAL A 133 3.72 -3.93 18.12
C VAL A 133 2.62 -4.72 18.79
N TRP A 134 1.46 -4.10 18.96
CA TRP A 134 0.22 -4.72 19.39
C TRP A 134 -0.80 -4.63 18.26
N LEU A 135 -1.54 -5.70 18.06
CA LEU A 135 -2.59 -5.79 17.05
C LEU A 135 -3.93 -5.99 17.76
N TYR A 136 -4.87 -5.09 17.51
CA TYR A 136 -6.19 -5.07 18.15
C TYR A 136 -7.26 -5.36 17.11
N PRO A 137 -8.04 -6.45 17.25
CA PRO A 137 -9.25 -6.65 16.50
C PRO A 137 -10.43 -5.91 17.13
N ASP A 138 -11.49 -5.71 16.35
CA ASP A 138 -12.74 -5.06 16.81
C ASP A 138 -13.41 -5.83 17.97
N SER A 139 -13.10 -7.12 18.13
CA SER A 139 -13.63 -7.94 19.23
C SER A 139 -13.11 -7.54 20.62
N GLY A 140 -12.09 -6.67 20.71
CA GLY A 140 -11.56 -6.15 21.97
C GLY A 140 -10.49 -7.01 22.66
N ASP A 141 -10.12 -8.15 22.09
CA ASP A 141 -8.92 -8.90 22.46
C ASP A 141 -7.65 -8.20 21.92
N ARG A 142 -6.47 -8.82 22.01
CA ARG A 142 -5.26 -8.35 21.32
C ARG A 142 -4.24 -9.46 21.10
N ALA A 143 -3.41 -9.29 20.09
CA ALA A 143 -2.20 -10.07 19.90
C ALA A 143 -0.94 -9.21 20.08
N GLY A 144 0.15 -9.85 20.49
CA GLY A 144 1.40 -9.21 20.84
C GLY A 144 1.69 -9.20 22.36
N PRO A 145 2.68 -8.41 22.81
CA PRO A 145 3.49 -7.51 21.99
C PRO A 145 4.43 -8.32 21.10
N TYR A 146 4.45 -8.03 19.80
CA TYR A 146 5.50 -8.50 18.91
C TYR A 146 6.74 -7.67 19.20
N LYS A 147 7.78 -8.31 19.73
CA LYS A 147 9.06 -7.66 20.12
C LYS A 147 10.16 -7.86 19.08
N GLU A 148 9.91 -8.74 18.12
CA GLU A 148 10.78 -9.12 17.03
C GLU A 148 9.91 -9.26 15.77
N ASN A 149 10.56 -9.35 14.61
CA ASN A 149 9.86 -9.58 13.34
C ASN A 149 9.11 -10.92 13.38
N HIS A 150 7.87 -10.92 12.91
CA HIS A 150 6.99 -12.07 12.95
C HIS A 150 6.39 -12.30 11.54
N PRO A 151 6.84 -13.35 10.81
CA PRO A 151 6.42 -13.60 9.44
C PRO A 151 4.97 -14.11 9.32
N ASP A 152 4.36 -14.54 10.41
CA ASP A 152 2.96 -14.99 10.44
C ASP A 152 2.36 -14.62 11.80
N VAL A 153 1.47 -13.65 11.88
CA VAL A 153 0.90 -13.18 13.17
C VAL A 153 0.05 -14.23 13.89
N GLY A 154 -0.30 -15.32 13.20
CA GLY A 154 -1.06 -16.47 13.69
C GLY A 154 -2.57 -16.32 13.49
N ASP A 155 -3.25 -17.46 13.32
CA ASP A 155 -4.68 -17.58 13.03
C ASP A 155 -5.60 -16.77 13.96
N HIS A 156 -5.17 -16.52 15.20
CA HIS A 156 -5.96 -15.76 16.14
C HIS A 156 -6.16 -14.29 15.71
N ILE A 157 -5.21 -13.67 15.00
CA ILE A 157 -5.26 -12.24 14.66
C ILE A 157 -5.09 -11.95 13.16
N ASN A 158 -4.69 -12.94 12.37
CA ASN A 158 -4.60 -12.84 10.92
C ASN A 158 -5.88 -12.26 10.32
N ASP A 159 -5.77 -11.24 9.48
CA ASP A 159 -6.91 -10.58 8.81
C ASP A 159 -8.01 -10.07 9.76
N ARG A 160 -7.64 -9.66 10.99
CA ARG A 160 -8.63 -9.20 11.98
C ARG A 160 -8.28 -7.87 12.63
N THR A 161 -7.11 -7.32 12.35
CA THR A 161 -6.63 -6.10 13.02
C THR A 161 -7.37 -4.86 12.51
N VAL A 162 -7.88 -4.04 13.43
CA VAL A 162 -8.48 -2.72 13.13
C VAL A 162 -7.69 -1.56 13.73
N THR A 163 -6.91 -1.81 14.78
CA THR A 163 -6.04 -0.81 15.41
C THR A 163 -4.66 -1.40 15.67
N VAL A 164 -3.61 -0.63 15.40
CA VAL A 164 -2.22 -0.94 15.73
C VAL A 164 -1.79 -0.08 16.93
N GLY A 165 -1.18 -0.72 17.93
CA GLY A 165 -0.58 -0.04 19.08
C GLY A 165 0.93 -0.21 19.10
N LEU A 166 1.67 0.85 19.46
CA LEU A 166 3.13 0.81 19.63
C LEU A 166 3.54 1.19 21.05
N SER A 167 4.47 0.43 21.64
CA SER A 167 4.97 0.51 23.04
C SER A 167 6.46 0.17 23.16
#